data_AF-A0A8I2YHE4-F1
#
_entry.id   AF-A0A8I2YHE4-F1
#
_cell.length_a   1.000
_cell.length_b   1.000
_cell.length_c   1.000
_cell.angle_alpha   90.00
_cell.angle_beta   90.00
_cell.angle_gamma   90.00
#
_symmetry.space_group_name_H-M   'P 1'
#
loop_
_entity.id
_entity.type
_entity.pdbx_description
1 polymer ?
#
loop_
_entity_poly.entity_id
_entity_poly.type
_entity_poly.pdbx_seq_one_letter_code
_entity_poly.pdbx_strand_id
1 'polypeptide(L)'
;MVLTFLQPTSSSVLVPPFGLYSPAKLTRPISQALYDSTMASKVLGILILATNGDRTEFLQDPYTYAPSFTESTPLGAVESFQLGSYLKSTYLDSSSPLHIRGMPLDPAHPIPPSKINVHAKSGGGGAAIFDSSIALLQGLFPPTSLNKMDLANGSTIVSPLGGYQYVPVEMNTEGGDRVLEPWTDCKAFKKHVAEVYTSEEFKQTAKNAEHFFEAVRDYMFGRPTSLVDMWNVCG
;
A
#
# COMPACT_ATOMS: atom_id res chain seq x y z
N MET A 1 -0.41 -4.98 -1.10
CA MET A 1 0.31 -3.81 -1.63
C MET A 1 1.22 -3.27 -0.54
N VAL A 2 2.47 -2.93 -0.89
CA VAL A 2 3.40 -2.18 -0.05
C VAL A 2 3.55 -0.79 -0.66
N LEU A 3 3.34 0.25 0.15
CA LEU A 3 3.59 1.63 -0.24
C LEU A 3 4.66 2.22 0.67
N THR A 4 5.76 2.67 0.07
CA THR A 4 6.86 3.31 0.81
C THR A 4 7.06 4.72 0.31
N PHE A 5 7.14 5.67 1.23
CA PHE A 5 7.55 7.04 0.93
C PHE A 5 9.03 7.21 1.26
N LEU A 6 9.85 7.50 0.25
CA LEU A 6 11.28 7.71 0.41
C LEU A 6 11.61 9.20 0.37
N GLN A 7 12.35 9.66 1.37
CA GLN A 7 13.07 10.92 1.28
C GLN A 7 14.39 10.67 0.53
N PRO A 8 14.76 11.48 -0.48
CA PRO A 8 16.08 11.40 -1.05
C PRO A 8 17.10 11.76 0.03
N THR A 9 18.07 10.88 0.24
CA THR A 9 19.27 11.20 1.01
C THR A 9 20.03 12.27 0.22
N SER A 10 19.96 13.51 0.65
CA SER A 10 20.84 14.56 0.12
C SER A 10 22.25 14.30 0.63
N SER A 11 23.04 13.54 -0.13
CA SER A 11 24.49 13.62 -0.07
C SER A 11 24.90 14.95 -0.69
N SER A 12 25.45 15.85 0.15
CA SER A 12 26.34 16.99 -0.14
C SER A 12 26.06 18.11 0.85
N VAL A 13 26.49 17.92 2.10
CA VAL A 13 26.80 19.07 2.98
C VAL A 13 28.08 19.68 2.41
N LEU A 14 27.92 20.63 1.49
CA LEU A 14 29.00 21.54 1.14
C LEU A 14 29.24 22.44 2.35
N VAL A 15 30.23 22.07 3.15
CA VAL A 15 30.81 22.94 4.18
C VAL A 15 31.40 24.15 3.44
N PRO A 16 30.94 25.39 3.68
CA PRO A 16 31.60 26.55 3.10
C PRO A 16 32.98 26.71 3.75
N PRO A 17 34.04 27.04 2.99
CA PRO A 17 35.35 27.27 3.55
C PRO A 17 35.35 28.51 4.45
N PHE A 18 36.02 28.38 5.59
CA PHE A 18 36.30 29.46 6.52
C PHE A 18 36.99 30.63 5.82
N GLY A 19 36.37 31.81 5.84
CA GLY A 19 36.91 33.06 5.30
C GLY A 19 36.41 34.29 6.07
N LEU A 20 37.26 34.77 6.98
CA LEU A 20 37.35 36.11 7.60
C LEU A 20 36.09 37.00 7.63
N TYR A 21 35.42 37.02 8.79
CA TYR A 21 34.42 38.02 9.16
C TYR A 21 35.07 39.36 9.58
N SER A 22 34.59 40.46 9.01
CA SER A 22 34.78 41.83 9.52
C SER A 22 33.71 42.15 10.60
N PRO A 23 34.01 42.91 11.67
CA PRO A 23 33.08 43.07 12.78
C PRO A 23 32.12 44.22 12.51
N ALA A 24 30.87 43.90 12.18
CA ALA A 24 29.75 44.83 12.33
C ALA A 24 28.72 44.22 13.28
N LYS A 25 28.65 44.79 14.48
CA LYS A 25 27.62 44.52 15.49
C LYS A 25 26.24 44.90 14.94
N LEU A 26 25.30 43.96 14.89
CA LEU A 26 23.93 44.26 15.32
C LEU A 26 23.18 42.99 15.75
N THR A 27 23.07 42.88 17.07
CA THR A 27 22.11 42.13 17.87
C THR A 27 20.82 41.74 17.16
N ARG A 28 20.65 40.45 16.86
CA ARG A 28 19.32 39.83 16.81
C ARG A 28 19.06 39.18 18.17
N PRO A 29 17.93 39.47 18.83
CA PRO A 29 17.62 38.87 20.12
C PRO A 29 17.53 37.34 19.96
N ILE A 30 18.18 36.62 20.87
CA ILE A 30 18.20 35.15 20.99
C ILE A 30 16.79 34.57 21.21
N SER A 31 15.78 35.42 21.40
CA SER A 31 14.37 35.11 21.59
C SER A 31 13.62 34.64 20.33
N GLN A 32 14.19 34.79 19.11
CA GLN A 32 13.51 34.38 17.87
C GLN A 32 14.03 33.06 17.26
N ALA A 33 15.18 32.55 17.72
CA ALA A 33 15.74 31.28 17.21
C ALA A 33 15.18 30.04 17.94
N LEU A 34 14.38 30.24 18.99
CA LEU A 34 13.75 29.18 19.79
C LEU A 34 12.22 29.19 19.66
N TYR A 35 11.66 29.97 18.73
CA TYR A 35 10.22 30.01 18.41
C TYR A 35 9.96 29.53 16.97
N ASP A 36 10.62 28.44 16.57
CA ASP A 36 10.34 27.72 15.32
C ASP A 36 10.06 26.22 15.59
N SER A 37 9.60 25.92 16.82
CA SER A 37 9.19 24.57 17.25
C SER A 37 7.67 24.42 17.38
N THR A 38 6.88 25.29 16.74
CA THR A 38 5.46 25.01 16.52
C THR A 38 5.32 24.00 15.37
N MET A 39 5.41 22.71 15.73
CA MET A 39 4.84 21.55 15.02
C MET A 39 5.33 21.26 13.58
N ALA A 40 6.60 21.48 13.25
CA ALA A 40 7.16 20.82 12.08
C ALA A 40 7.09 19.29 12.29
N SER A 41 6.30 18.58 11.47
CA SER A 41 6.17 17.13 11.60
C SER A 41 7.55 16.44 11.55
N LYS A 42 7.74 15.48 12.46
CA LYS A 42 8.95 14.66 12.56
C LYS A 42 8.89 13.40 11.69
N VAL A 43 7.77 13.14 11.02
CA VAL A 43 7.60 11.95 10.18
C VAL A 43 8.45 12.10 8.91
N LEU A 44 9.42 11.21 8.71
CA LEU A 44 10.33 11.24 7.55
C LEU A 44 9.83 10.38 6.38
N GLY A 45 8.92 9.46 6.65
CA GLY A 45 8.36 8.51 5.69
C GLY A 45 7.49 7.49 6.40
N ILE A 46 6.76 6.71 5.62
CA ILE A 46 5.88 5.64 6.10
C ILE A 46 6.01 4.42 5.21
N LEU A 47 5.69 3.26 5.80
CA LEU A 47 5.49 1.99 5.14
C LEU A 47 4.05 1.55 5.38
N ILE A 48 3.28 1.34 4.32
CA ILE A 48 1.89 0.86 4.41
C ILE A 48 1.82 -0.53 3.80
N LEU A 49 1.27 -1.47 4.55
CA LEU A 49 0.86 -2.78 4.06
C LEU A 49 -0.67 -2.78 3.98
N ALA A 50 -1.22 -2.95 2.79
CA ALA A 50 -2.65 -2.97 2.55
C ALA A 50 -3.06 -4.23 1.78
N THR A 51 -4.20 -4.80 2.15
CA THR A 51 -4.90 -5.83 1.37
C THR A 51 -5.66 -5.17 0.22
N ASN A 52 -6.12 -5.98 -0.73
CA ASN A 52 -7.15 -5.52 -1.67
C ASN A 52 -8.46 -5.22 -0.91
N GLY A 53 -9.34 -4.45 -1.53
CA GLY A 53 -10.73 -4.33 -1.10
C GLY A 53 -11.56 -5.58 -1.45
N ASP A 54 -12.88 -5.47 -1.29
CA ASP A 54 -13.84 -6.50 -1.68
C ASP A 54 -13.60 -7.04 -3.10
N ARG A 55 -13.73 -8.36 -3.24
CA ARG A 55 -13.43 -9.09 -4.46
C ARG A 55 -14.41 -10.25 -4.63
N THR A 56 -14.47 -10.79 -5.84
CA THR A 56 -15.21 -12.02 -6.11
C THR A 56 -14.61 -13.22 -5.37
N GLU A 57 -15.27 -14.37 -5.45
CA GLU A 57 -14.83 -15.61 -4.83
C GLU A 57 -13.34 -15.89 -5.07
N PHE A 58 -12.64 -16.36 -4.04
CA PHE A 58 -11.24 -16.75 -4.11
C PHE A 58 -11.04 -18.02 -3.33
N LEU A 59 -10.68 -19.07 -4.05
CA LEU A 59 -10.34 -20.37 -3.49
C LEU A 59 -8.83 -20.50 -3.43
N GLN A 60 -8.36 -21.24 -2.43
CA GLN A 60 -6.94 -21.49 -2.26
C GLN A 60 -6.71 -22.95 -1.94
N ASP A 61 -5.74 -23.56 -2.60
CA ASP A 61 -5.35 -24.94 -2.30
C ASP A 61 -4.79 -25.03 -0.86
N PRO A 62 -5.30 -25.92 0.00
CA PRO A 62 -4.98 -25.89 1.42
C PRO A 62 -3.54 -26.34 1.73
N TYR A 63 -2.81 -26.96 0.79
CA TYR A 63 -1.44 -27.45 1.02
C TYR A 63 -0.38 -26.61 0.33
N THR A 64 -0.68 -26.16 -0.88
CA THR A 64 0.24 -25.42 -1.74
C THR A 64 0.01 -23.92 -1.68
N TYR A 65 -1.15 -23.50 -1.17
CA TYR A 65 -1.62 -22.11 -1.17
C TYR A 65 -1.76 -21.54 -2.59
N ALA A 66 -1.91 -22.43 -3.58
CA ALA A 66 -2.14 -22.03 -4.96
C ALA A 66 -3.52 -21.33 -5.05
N PRO A 67 -3.56 -20.09 -5.55
CA PRO A 67 -4.78 -19.30 -5.62
C PRO A 67 -5.64 -19.65 -6.84
N SER A 68 -6.96 -19.51 -6.72
CA SER A 68 -7.85 -19.35 -7.86
C SER A 68 -7.79 -17.91 -8.39
N PHE A 69 -8.35 -17.71 -9.58
CA PHE A 69 -8.60 -16.37 -10.09
C PHE A 69 -9.68 -15.66 -9.25
N THR A 70 -9.56 -14.34 -9.15
CA THR A 70 -10.53 -13.45 -8.49
C THR A 70 -10.38 -12.02 -9.04
N GLU A 71 -11.45 -11.23 -8.97
CA GLU A 71 -11.52 -9.86 -9.51
C GLU A 71 -11.97 -8.89 -8.43
N SER A 72 -11.52 -7.64 -8.50
CA SER A 72 -12.04 -6.59 -7.63
C SER A 72 -13.51 -6.35 -7.96
N THR A 73 -14.34 -6.20 -6.93
CA THR A 73 -15.70 -5.68 -7.15
C THR A 73 -15.67 -4.16 -7.19
N PRO A 74 -16.76 -3.51 -7.64
CA PRO A 74 -16.92 -2.06 -7.47
C PRO A 74 -16.87 -1.61 -6.01
N LEU A 75 -17.34 -2.44 -5.06
CA LEU A 75 -17.23 -2.15 -3.62
C LEU A 75 -15.75 -2.09 -3.20
N GLY A 76 -14.93 -3.06 -3.62
CA GLY A 76 -13.52 -3.10 -3.27
C GLY A 76 -12.72 -1.93 -3.83
N ALA A 77 -13.09 -1.44 -5.02
CA ALA A 77 -12.54 -0.21 -5.57
C ALA A 77 -12.89 1.01 -4.71
N VAL A 78 -14.15 1.12 -4.24
CA VAL A 78 -14.58 2.21 -3.34
C VAL A 78 -13.85 2.15 -2.00
N GLU A 79 -13.73 0.98 -1.39
CA GLU A 79 -12.99 0.79 -0.13
C GLU A 79 -11.52 1.20 -0.27
N SER A 80 -10.88 0.77 -1.35
CA SER A 80 -9.49 1.10 -1.65
C SER A 80 -9.31 2.61 -1.87
N PHE A 81 -10.21 3.24 -2.62
CA PHE A 81 -10.22 4.69 -2.83
C PHE A 81 -10.40 5.48 -1.51
N GLN A 82 -11.30 5.02 -0.64
CA GLN A 82 -11.52 5.62 0.67
C GLN A 82 -10.27 5.48 1.56
N LEU A 83 -9.62 4.32 1.55
CA LEU A 83 -8.34 4.12 2.22
C LEU A 83 -7.29 5.09 1.69
N GLY A 84 -7.18 5.27 0.38
CA GLY A 84 -6.29 6.26 -0.23
C GLY A 84 -6.57 7.68 0.25
N SER A 85 -7.85 8.07 0.28
CA SER A 85 -8.29 9.39 0.75
C SER A 85 -7.96 9.63 2.22
N TYR A 86 -8.13 8.60 3.07
CA TYR A 86 -7.75 8.63 4.48
C TYR A 86 -6.23 8.76 4.65
N LEU A 87 -5.44 8.01 3.88
CA LEU A 87 -3.97 8.10 3.91
C LEU A 87 -3.49 9.48 3.45
N LYS A 88 -4.16 10.09 2.46
CA LYS A 88 -3.89 11.46 2.02
C LYS A 88 -4.10 12.45 3.16
N SER A 89 -5.28 12.44 3.81
CA SER A 89 -5.56 13.37 4.91
C SER A 89 -4.65 13.13 6.12
N THR A 90 -4.21 11.90 6.33
CA THR A 90 -3.34 11.55 7.46
C THR A 90 -1.89 11.95 7.21
N TYR A 91 -1.34 11.73 6.01
CA TYR A 91 0.10 11.79 5.78
C TYR A 91 0.54 12.86 4.79
N LEU A 92 -0.35 13.37 3.94
CA LEU A 92 -0.02 14.35 2.90
C LEU A 92 -0.62 15.72 3.17
N ASP A 93 -1.72 15.81 3.93
CA ASP A 93 -2.29 17.07 4.37
C ASP A 93 -1.33 17.80 5.32
N SER A 94 -1.04 19.08 5.04
CA SER A 94 -0.13 19.90 5.84
C SER A 94 -0.68 20.24 7.21
N SER A 95 -2.00 20.17 7.39
CA SER A 95 -2.65 20.34 8.69
C SER A 95 -2.54 19.11 9.60
N SER A 96 -2.15 17.95 9.05
CA SER A 96 -2.02 16.73 9.83
C SER A 96 -0.78 16.75 10.73
N PRO A 97 -0.89 16.35 12.00
CA PRO A 97 0.27 16.16 12.87
C PRO A 97 1.20 15.03 12.39
N LEU A 98 0.73 14.17 11.49
CA LEU A 98 1.48 13.05 10.90
C LEU A 98 1.97 13.34 9.47
N HIS A 99 1.85 14.59 9.00
CA HIS A 99 2.31 15.00 7.68
C HIS A 99 3.75 14.54 7.40
N ILE A 100 4.03 13.89 6.28
CA ILE A 100 5.38 13.45 5.95
C ILE A 100 6.21 14.67 5.55
N ARG A 101 7.30 14.91 6.29
CA ARG A 101 8.20 16.03 6.05
C ARG A 101 8.74 16.01 4.61
N GLY A 102 8.55 17.12 3.92
CA GLY A 102 9.08 17.31 2.57
C GLY A 102 8.28 16.60 1.47
N MET A 103 7.10 16.05 1.80
CA MET A 103 6.07 15.84 0.78
C MET A 103 5.47 17.19 0.37
N PRO A 104 5.04 17.34 -0.90
CA PRO A 104 4.42 18.58 -1.35
C PRO A 104 3.29 18.98 -0.40
N LEU A 105 3.37 20.19 0.14
CA LEU A 105 2.44 20.74 1.13
C LEU A 105 1.06 21.06 0.54
N ASP A 106 0.88 20.89 -0.77
CA ASP A 106 -0.23 21.46 -1.52
C ASP A 106 -0.68 20.51 -2.66
N PRO A 107 -1.99 20.27 -2.85
CA PRO A 107 -2.57 19.70 -4.08
C PRO A 107 -2.19 20.44 -5.39
N ALA A 108 -1.52 21.59 -5.29
CA ALA A 108 -0.99 22.36 -6.41
C ALA A 108 0.31 21.80 -7.03
N HIS A 109 0.84 20.67 -6.59
CA HIS A 109 1.97 20.03 -7.31
C HIS A 109 1.74 18.52 -7.44
N PRO A 110 1.81 17.96 -8.66
CA PRO A 110 1.81 16.52 -8.85
C PRO A 110 2.93 15.90 -8.00
N ILE A 111 2.63 14.83 -7.27
CA ILE A 111 3.64 14.23 -6.40
C ILE A 111 4.73 13.60 -7.27
N PRO A 112 6.02 13.96 -7.06
CA PRO A 112 7.08 13.41 -7.89
C PRO A 112 7.15 11.89 -7.68
N PRO A 113 7.05 11.08 -8.75
CA PRO A 113 7.07 9.62 -8.66
C PRO A 113 8.30 9.08 -7.91
N SER A 114 9.41 9.82 -7.90
CA SER A 114 10.64 9.48 -7.17
C SER A 114 10.53 9.46 -5.64
N LYS A 115 9.41 9.92 -5.08
CA LYS A 115 9.17 9.95 -3.62
C LYS A 115 8.33 8.77 -3.12
N ILE A 116 7.79 7.96 -4.03
CA ILE A 116 6.82 6.92 -3.73
C ILE A 116 7.26 5.64 -4.43
N ASN A 117 7.25 4.53 -3.69
CA ASN A 117 7.40 3.20 -4.26
C ASN A 117 6.16 2.40 -3.93
N VAL A 118 5.47 1.93 -4.96
CA VAL A 118 4.31 1.06 -4.81
C VAL A 118 4.70 -0.31 -5.33
N HIS A 119 4.60 -1.32 -4.47
CA HIS A 119 4.85 -2.71 -4.81
C HIS A 119 3.58 -3.54 -4.61
N ALA A 120 3.21 -4.32 -5.61
CA ALA A 120 2.03 -5.18 -5.59
C ALA A 120 2.38 -6.58 -6.11
N LYS A 121 1.69 -7.60 -5.57
CA LYS A 121 1.85 -8.99 -5.99
C LYS A 121 0.94 -9.29 -7.18
N SER A 122 1.37 -10.16 -8.10
CA SER A 122 0.61 -10.52 -9.30
C SER A 122 0.15 -11.98 -9.38
N GLY A 123 0.24 -12.80 -8.32
CA GLY A 123 -0.29 -14.19 -8.31
C GLY A 123 -1.80 -14.29 -8.56
N GLY A 124 -2.47 -15.42 -8.34
CA GLY A 124 -3.92 -15.57 -8.67
C GLY A 124 -4.89 -14.52 -8.08
N GLY A 125 -4.52 -13.82 -7.00
CA GLY A 125 -5.23 -12.62 -6.49
C GLY A 125 -4.83 -11.29 -7.13
N GLY A 126 -4.02 -11.32 -8.18
CA GLY A 126 -3.25 -10.19 -8.71
C GLY A 126 -4.11 -9.14 -9.38
N ALA A 127 -5.18 -9.54 -10.08
CA ALA A 127 -6.11 -8.60 -10.70
C ALA A 127 -6.81 -7.73 -9.64
N ALA A 128 -7.41 -8.35 -8.62
CA ALA A 128 -8.04 -7.63 -7.52
C ALA A 128 -7.08 -6.70 -6.77
N ILE A 129 -5.83 -7.14 -6.60
CA ILE A 129 -4.78 -6.35 -5.94
C ILE A 129 -4.32 -5.18 -6.81
N PHE A 130 -4.17 -5.38 -8.11
CA PHE A 130 -3.82 -4.32 -9.04
C PHE A 130 -4.90 -3.23 -9.03
N ASP A 131 -6.16 -3.61 -9.24
CA ASP A 131 -7.28 -2.67 -9.26
C ASP A 131 -7.41 -1.91 -7.95
N SER A 132 -7.28 -2.60 -6.81
CA SER A 132 -7.26 -1.98 -5.49
C SER A 132 -6.09 -1.01 -5.31
N SER A 133 -4.90 -1.37 -5.83
CA SER A 133 -3.71 -0.50 -5.76
C SER A 133 -3.93 0.78 -6.58
N ILE A 134 -4.48 0.65 -7.79
CA ILE A 134 -4.84 1.80 -8.62
C ILE A 134 -5.89 2.66 -7.92
N ALA A 135 -7.01 2.07 -7.47
CA ALA A 135 -8.09 2.77 -6.77
C ALA A 135 -7.60 3.55 -5.54
N LEU A 136 -6.76 2.91 -4.71
CA LEU A 136 -6.12 3.56 -3.57
C LEU A 136 -5.26 4.74 -4.00
N LEU A 137 -4.47 4.60 -5.07
CA LEU A 137 -3.65 5.69 -5.59
C LEU A 137 -4.50 6.85 -6.12
N GLN A 138 -5.71 6.60 -6.66
CA GLN A 138 -6.61 7.69 -7.07
C GLN A 138 -7.15 8.48 -5.87
N GLY A 139 -7.41 7.81 -4.74
CA GLY A 139 -7.80 8.47 -3.50
C GLY A 139 -6.64 9.22 -2.84
N LEU A 140 -5.44 8.63 -2.90
CA LEU A 140 -4.23 9.19 -2.31
C LEU A 140 -3.67 10.38 -3.11
N PHE A 141 -3.78 10.31 -4.44
CA PHE A 141 -3.31 11.31 -5.40
C PHE A 141 -4.46 11.68 -6.35
N PRO A 142 -5.44 12.46 -5.88
CA PRO A 142 -6.62 12.79 -6.68
C PRO A 142 -6.26 13.61 -7.94
N PRO A 143 -7.13 13.61 -8.97
CA PRO A 143 -6.90 14.39 -10.18
C PRO A 143 -6.64 15.88 -9.89
N THR A 144 -5.75 16.48 -10.68
CA THR A 144 -5.39 17.90 -10.57
C THR A 144 -5.25 18.54 -11.95
N SER A 145 -5.83 19.73 -12.14
CA SER A 145 -5.71 20.49 -13.39
C SER A 145 -4.28 20.91 -13.74
N LEU A 146 -3.33 20.67 -12.83
CA LEU A 146 -1.91 20.95 -12.99
C LEU A 146 -1.15 19.81 -13.66
N ASN A 147 -1.76 18.63 -13.77
CA ASN A 147 -1.24 17.60 -14.67
C ASN A 147 -1.63 17.96 -16.11
N LYS A 148 -0.86 18.88 -16.69
CA LYS A 148 -1.13 19.49 -17.99
C LYS A 148 0.15 19.81 -18.73
N MET A 149 0.02 20.04 -20.03
CA MET A 149 1.07 20.61 -20.87
C MET A 149 0.51 21.71 -21.76
N ASP A 150 1.32 22.73 -22.02
CA ASP A 150 1.01 23.76 -23.02
C ASP A 150 1.65 23.35 -24.35
N LEU A 151 0.85 23.44 -25.42
CA LEU A 151 1.27 23.11 -26.78
C LEU A 151 1.76 24.36 -27.52
N ALA A 152 2.59 24.16 -28.54
CA ALA A 152 3.13 25.24 -29.36
C ALA A 152 2.04 26.07 -30.10
N ASN A 153 0.84 25.53 -30.27
CA ASN A 153 -0.30 26.23 -30.87
C ASN A 153 -1.09 27.11 -29.86
N GLY A 154 -0.59 27.24 -28.62
CA GLY A 154 -1.22 28.03 -27.56
C GLY A 154 -2.38 27.33 -26.83
N SER A 155 -2.68 26.08 -27.16
CA SER A 155 -3.66 25.28 -26.41
C SER A 155 -3.03 24.58 -25.21
N THR A 156 -3.82 24.37 -24.16
CA THR A 156 -3.42 23.63 -22.96
C THR A 156 -4.17 22.30 -22.93
N ILE A 157 -3.44 21.20 -22.78
CA ILE A 157 -4.00 19.86 -22.62
C ILE A 157 -3.82 19.43 -21.17
N VAL A 158 -4.93 19.09 -20.52
CA VAL A 158 -4.94 18.45 -19.19
C VAL A 158 -5.00 16.93 -19.40
N SER A 159 -4.31 16.17 -18.55
CA SER A 159 -4.40 14.71 -18.58
C SER A 159 -5.86 14.22 -18.43
N PRO A 160 -6.19 13.02 -18.93
CA PRO A 160 -7.54 12.46 -18.84
C PRO A 160 -8.10 12.43 -17.41
N LEU A 161 -9.43 12.24 -17.29
CA LEU A 161 -10.16 12.17 -16.02
C LEU A 161 -9.93 13.40 -15.13
N GLY A 162 -9.83 14.59 -15.73
CA GLY A 162 -9.66 15.85 -15.00
C GLY A 162 -8.26 16.07 -14.43
N GLY A 163 -7.24 15.44 -15.03
CA GLY A 163 -5.85 15.59 -14.60
C GLY A 163 -5.37 14.45 -13.69
N TYR A 164 -5.81 13.23 -13.98
CA TYR A 164 -5.40 12.02 -13.25
C TYR A 164 -3.88 11.90 -13.13
N GLN A 165 -3.39 11.52 -11.94
CA GLN A 165 -1.96 11.39 -11.66
C GLN A 165 -1.52 9.94 -11.82
N TYR A 166 -0.58 9.69 -12.74
CA TYR A 166 -0.06 8.34 -13.00
C TYR A 166 1.10 8.02 -12.05
N VAL A 167 0.81 7.24 -11.00
CA VAL A 167 1.83 6.72 -10.08
C VAL A 167 2.21 5.29 -10.50
N PRO A 168 3.51 5.01 -10.74
CA PRO A 168 3.95 3.67 -11.09
C PRO A 168 3.68 2.64 -9.99
N VAL A 169 3.19 1.47 -10.39
CA VAL A 169 3.03 0.30 -9.54
C VAL A 169 3.96 -0.79 -10.06
N GLU A 170 4.94 -1.18 -9.25
CA GLU A 170 5.76 -2.35 -9.52
C GLU A 170 4.95 -3.61 -9.20
N MET A 171 4.80 -4.47 -10.19
CA MET A 171 4.18 -5.77 -10.03
C MET A 171 5.18 -6.87 -10.31
N ASN A 172 5.40 -7.74 -9.33
CA ASN A 172 6.19 -8.95 -9.55
C ASN A 172 5.33 -10.06 -10.10
N THR A 173 5.83 -10.74 -11.13
CA THR A 173 5.21 -11.91 -11.74
C THR A 173 4.97 -13.01 -10.71
N GLU A 174 3.91 -13.80 -10.91
CA GLU A 174 3.56 -14.95 -10.08
C GLU A 174 4.77 -15.87 -9.82
N GLY A 175 4.94 -16.30 -8.56
CA GLY A 175 6.07 -17.12 -8.12
C GLY A 175 7.41 -16.38 -7.95
N GLY A 176 7.50 -15.13 -8.42
CA GLY A 176 8.69 -14.28 -8.31
C GLY A 176 8.70 -13.33 -7.12
N ASP A 177 7.54 -13.09 -6.49
CA ASP A 177 7.42 -12.14 -5.38
C ASP A 177 7.84 -12.75 -4.04
N ARG A 178 9.13 -12.62 -3.70
CA ARG A 178 9.65 -13.05 -2.40
C ARG A 178 9.30 -12.12 -1.25
N VAL A 179 8.74 -10.94 -1.51
CA VAL A 179 8.38 -9.97 -0.48
C VAL A 179 6.96 -10.23 0.02
N LEU A 180 6.01 -10.40 -0.90
CA LEU A 180 4.59 -10.55 -0.59
C LEU A 180 4.07 -11.97 -0.76
N GLU A 181 4.78 -12.86 -1.45
CA GLU A 181 4.41 -14.26 -1.65
C GLU A 181 5.58 -15.24 -1.40
N PRO A 182 6.32 -15.13 -0.27
CA PRO A 182 7.51 -15.96 -0.04
C PRO A 182 7.25 -17.47 0.05
N TRP A 183 5.99 -17.90 0.11
CA TRP A 183 5.59 -19.30 0.22
C TRP A 183 5.43 -20.02 -1.13
N THR A 184 5.32 -19.30 -2.25
CA THR A 184 5.12 -19.91 -3.57
C THR A 184 6.30 -20.81 -3.94
N ASP A 185 6.01 -22.02 -4.44
CA ASP A 185 6.99 -23.05 -4.78
C ASP A 185 7.99 -23.42 -3.66
N CYS A 186 7.63 -23.18 -2.40
CA CYS A 186 8.48 -23.46 -1.26
C CYS A 186 8.20 -24.86 -0.67
N LYS A 187 9.15 -25.79 -0.83
CA LYS A 187 9.05 -27.14 -0.24
C LYS A 187 8.98 -27.12 1.29
N ALA A 188 9.72 -26.21 1.93
CA ALA A 188 9.72 -26.06 3.38
C ALA A 188 8.35 -25.60 3.89
N PHE A 189 7.70 -24.70 3.16
CA PHE A 189 6.34 -24.25 3.48
C PHE A 189 5.33 -25.39 3.37
N LYS A 190 5.32 -26.14 2.26
CA LYS A 190 4.41 -27.30 2.10
C LYS A 190 4.61 -28.35 3.20
N LYS A 191 5.86 -28.60 3.59
CA LYS A 191 6.18 -29.49 4.72
C LYS A 191 5.60 -28.95 6.03
N HIS A 192 5.81 -27.66 6.31
CA HIS A 192 5.27 -27.02 7.51
C HIS A 192 3.73 -27.10 7.57
N VAL A 193 3.03 -26.83 6.46
CA VAL A 193 1.57 -26.95 6.39
C VAL A 193 1.11 -28.37 6.69
N ALA A 194 1.77 -29.39 6.14
CA ALA A 194 1.48 -30.78 6.44
C ALA A 194 1.72 -31.14 7.93
N GLU A 195 2.78 -30.60 8.54
CA GLU A 195 3.06 -30.75 9.97
C GLU A 195 1.96 -30.09 10.83
N VAL A 196 1.46 -28.91 10.44
CA VAL A 196 0.34 -28.26 11.12
C VAL A 196 -0.91 -29.13 11.07
N TYR A 197 -1.30 -29.65 9.90
CA TYR A 197 -2.50 -30.50 9.78
C TYR A 197 -2.39 -31.85 10.50
N THR A 198 -1.16 -32.31 10.78
CA THR A 198 -0.91 -33.55 11.52
C THR A 198 -0.63 -33.33 13.01
N SER A 199 -0.57 -32.07 13.47
CA SER A 199 -0.42 -31.72 14.89
C SER A 199 -1.63 -32.13 15.73
N GLU A 200 -1.40 -32.41 17.01
CA GLU A 200 -2.47 -32.80 17.93
C GLU A 200 -3.44 -31.64 18.19
N GLU A 201 -2.93 -30.41 18.23
CA GLU A 201 -3.73 -29.20 18.36
C GLU A 201 -4.70 -29.03 17.19
N PHE A 202 -4.24 -29.23 15.95
CA PHE A 202 -5.09 -29.13 14.77
C PHE A 202 -6.14 -30.24 14.74
N LYS A 203 -5.74 -31.50 14.98
CA LYS A 203 -6.68 -32.64 15.04
C LYS A 203 -7.75 -32.45 16.10
N GLN A 204 -7.37 -31.99 17.29
CA GLN A 204 -8.32 -31.73 18.37
C GLN A 204 -9.27 -30.58 18.01
N THR A 205 -8.78 -29.53 17.35
CA THR A 205 -9.61 -28.42 16.86
C THR A 205 -10.58 -28.90 15.78
N ALA A 206 -10.11 -29.72 14.83
CA ALA A 206 -10.94 -30.31 13.77
C ALA A 206 -12.07 -31.17 14.36
N LYS A 207 -11.75 -31.99 15.36
CA LYS A 207 -12.74 -32.79 16.10
C LYS A 207 -13.76 -31.92 16.83
N ASN A 208 -13.32 -30.85 17.49
CA ASN A 208 -14.22 -29.93 18.18
C ASN A 208 -15.16 -29.18 17.22
N ALA A 209 -14.73 -28.94 15.99
CA ALA A 209 -15.50 -28.26 14.95
C ALA A 209 -16.33 -29.21 14.07
N GLU A 210 -16.24 -30.53 14.26
CA GLU A 210 -16.86 -31.55 13.40
C GLU A 210 -18.38 -31.32 13.23
N HIS A 211 -19.08 -31.06 14.33
CA HIS A 211 -20.53 -30.78 14.31
C HIS A 211 -20.89 -29.57 13.44
N PHE A 212 -20.06 -28.51 13.42
CA PHE A 212 -20.31 -27.36 12.56
C PHE A 212 -20.21 -27.77 11.08
N PHE A 213 -19.16 -28.51 10.71
CA PHE A 213 -18.94 -28.93 9.34
C PHE A 213 -19.99 -29.93 8.83
N GLU A 214 -20.48 -30.82 9.69
CA GLU A 214 -21.61 -31.67 9.39
C GLU A 214 -22.89 -30.86 9.13
N ALA A 215 -23.16 -29.85 9.98
CA ALA A 215 -24.35 -29.03 9.86
C ALA A 215 -24.37 -28.17 8.58
N VAL A 216 -23.22 -27.70 8.11
CA VAL A 216 -23.14 -26.86 6.91
C VAL A 216 -23.01 -27.65 5.60
N ARG A 217 -22.69 -28.95 5.65
CA ARG A 217 -22.36 -29.78 4.47
C ARG A 217 -23.36 -29.66 3.33
N ASP A 218 -24.65 -29.75 3.62
CA ASP A 218 -25.71 -29.73 2.61
C ASP A 218 -25.93 -28.33 2.01
N TYR A 219 -25.44 -27.28 2.66
CA TYR A 219 -25.51 -25.89 2.20
C TYR A 219 -24.30 -25.48 1.35
N MET A 220 -23.26 -26.32 1.29
CA MET A 220 -22.00 -26.00 0.63
C MET A 220 -21.93 -26.48 -0.82
N PHE A 221 -23.04 -26.93 -1.40
CA PHE A 221 -23.16 -27.32 -2.82
C PHE A 221 -22.05 -28.28 -3.31
N GLY A 222 -21.66 -29.23 -2.47
CA GLY A 222 -20.63 -30.24 -2.78
C GLY A 222 -19.19 -29.80 -2.51
N ARG A 223 -18.95 -28.60 -1.94
CA ARG A 223 -17.62 -28.19 -1.49
C ARG A 223 -17.19 -28.99 -0.26
N PRO A 224 -15.89 -29.32 -0.13
CA PRO A 224 -15.36 -29.92 1.08
C PRO A 224 -15.66 -29.08 2.33
N THR A 225 -16.16 -29.74 3.37
CA THR A 225 -16.50 -29.12 4.66
C THR A 225 -15.63 -29.76 5.73
N SER A 226 -14.40 -29.26 5.83
CA SER A 226 -13.41 -29.71 6.80
C SER A 226 -12.65 -28.52 7.37
N LEU A 227 -11.97 -28.71 8.50
CA LEU A 227 -11.11 -27.64 9.04
C LEU A 227 -9.95 -27.30 8.11
N VAL A 228 -9.47 -28.26 7.31
CA VAL A 228 -8.44 -28.04 6.28
C VAL A 228 -8.95 -27.10 5.19
N ASP A 229 -10.22 -27.24 4.82
CA ASP A 229 -10.85 -26.47 3.74
C ASP A 229 -11.58 -25.21 4.23
N MET A 230 -11.58 -24.94 5.54
CA MET A 230 -12.37 -23.88 6.17
C MET A 230 -12.16 -22.51 5.52
N TRP A 231 -10.93 -22.22 5.06
CA TRP A 231 -10.62 -20.99 4.34
C TRP A 231 -11.52 -20.77 3.13
N ASN A 232 -11.82 -21.83 2.39
CA ASN A 232 -12.64 -21.82 1.18
C ASN A 232 -14.16 -21.90 1.48
N VAL A 233 -14.53 -22.12 2.74
CA VAL A 233 -15.93 -22.19 3.20
C VAL A 233 -16.43 -20.81 3.62
N CYS A 234 -15.56 -19.95 4.16
CA CYS A 234 -15.92 -18.65 4.72
C CYS A 234 -15.38 -17.43 3.94
N GLY A 235 -14.64 -17.66 2.85
CA GLY A 235 -13.90 -16.63 2.10
C GLY A 235 -14.57 -16.09 0.84
#